data_AF-A0AAV6CIS7-F1
#
_entry.id   AF-A0AAV6CIS7-F1
#
_cell.length_a   1.000
_cell.length_b   1.000
_cell.length_c   1.000
_cell.angle_alpha   90.00
_cell.angle_beta   90.00
_cell.angle_gamma   90.00
#
_symmetry.space_group_name_H-M   'P 1'
#
loop_
_entity.id
_entity.type
_entity.pdbx_description
1 polymer ?
#
loop_
_entity_poly.entity_id
_entity_poly.type
_entity_poly.pdbx_seq_one_letter_code
_entity_poly.pdbx_strand_id
1 'polypeptide(L)'
;MIPRFLLLLLCCGLVPFVQAHVGHHPSVHDTVAGILDRMKRTVPAAKLPKLTNKEIESLLTPTERHVLGTEHISFRVNVPVTISIVRGPEPKEAPFWLTEQGF
;
A
#
# COMPACT_ATOMS: atom_id res chain seq x y z
N MET A 1 36.52 -28.93 25.06
CA MET A 1 35.55 -28.03 25.73
C MET A 1 35.39 -26.79 24.87
N ILE A 2 34.36 -26.74 24.03
CA ILE A 2 34.09 -25.59 23.15
C ILE A 2 33.53 -24.46 24.02
N PRO A 3 34.11 -23.25 24.02
CA PRO A 3 33.69 -22.19 24.92
C PRO A 3 32.24 -21.77 24.58
N ARG A 4 31.39 -21.73 25.62
CA ARG A 4 29.95 -21.49 25.56
C ARG A 4 29.56 -20.13 24.95
N PHE A 5 30.52 -19.21 24.83
CA PHE A 5 30.40 -17.93 24.11
C PHE A 5 30.38 -18.08 22.57
N LEU A 6 31.02 -19.11 22.02
CA LEU A 6 31.07 -19.34 20.58
C LEU A 6 29.72 -19.81 20.01
N LEU A 7 28.90 -20.48 20.84
CA LEU A 7 27.56 -20.93 20.46
C LEU A 7 26.54 -19.78 20.39
N LEU A 8 26.76 -18.71 21.17
CA LEU A 8 25.85 -17.55 21.22
C LEU A 8 26.07 -16.58 20.05
N LEU A 9 27.31 -16.48 19.56
CA LEU A 9 27.66 -15.68 18.37
C LEU A 9 27.20 -16.33 17.05
N LEU A 10 27.07 -17.66 17.01
CA LEU A 10 26.62 -18.39 15.83
C LEU A 10 25.11 -18.26 15.56
N CYS A 11 24.31 -17.99 16.59
CA CYS A 11 22.85 -17.85 16.45
C CYS A 11 22.40 -16.47 15.95
N CYS A 12 23.18 -15.40 16.13
CA CYS A 12 22.81 -14.05 15.65
C CYS A 12 23.09 -13.80 14.17
N GLY A 13 23.89 -14.64 13.49
CA GLY A 13 24.26 -14.46 12.08
C GLY A 13 23.28 -15.05 11.05
N LEU A 14 22.24 -15.75 11.51
CA LEU A 14 21.31 -16.52 10.68
C LEU A 14 19.86 -16.05 10.84
N VAL A 15 19.64 -14.75 11.07
CA VAL A 15 18.33 -14.18 10.84
C VAL A 15 18.27 -13.89 9.34
N PRO A 16 17.63 -14.72 8.50
CA PRO A 16 17.29 -14.26 7.16
C PRO A 16 16.52 -12.96 7.37
N PHE A 17 16.91 -11.89 6.67
CA PHE A 17 16.04 -10.75 6.45
C PHE A 17 14.77 -11.33 5.83
N VAL A 18 13.79 -11.66 6.67
CA VAL A 18 12.43 -11.92 6.22
C VAL A 18 11.96 -10.55 5.77
N GLN A 19 12.30 -10.22 4.53
CA GLN A 19 11.62 -9.17 3.82
C GLN A 19 10.16 -9.60 3.87
N ALA A 20 9.36 -8.89 4.65
CA ALA A 20 7.92 -8.93 4.53
C ALA A 20 7.58 -8.29 3.17
N HIS A 21 7.95 -8.98 2.09
CA HIS A 21 7.56 -8.59 0.76
C HIS A 21 6.06 -8.82 0.69
N VAL A 22 5.32 -7.74 0.47
CA VAL A 22 4.07 -7.80 -0.29
C VAL A 22 4.32 -8.70 -1.50
N GLY A 23 3.36 -9.58 -1.83
CA GLY A 23 3.52 -10.60 -2.85
C GLY A 23 3.83 -10.03 -4.24
N HIS A 24 3.70 -10.84 -5.29
CA HIS A 24 3.92 -10.39 -6.67
C HIS A 24 2.80 -9.48 -7.20
N HIS A 25 2.33 -8.53 -6.40
CA HIS A 25 1.28 -7.58 -6.71
C HIS A 25 1.82 -6.15 -6.59
N PRO A 26 1.19 -5.17 -7.27
CA PRO A 26 1.59 -3.78 -7.17
C PRO A 26 1.56 -3.28 -5.73
N SER A 27 2.54 -2.46 -5.36
CA SER A 27 2.64 -1.83 -4.05
C SER A 27 1.87 -0.52 -4.05
N VAL A 28 0.91 -0.37 -3.13
CA VAL A 28 0.21 0.91 -2.91
C VAL A 28 1.21 2.02 -2.56
N HIS A 29 2.18 1.71 -1.69
CA HIS A 29 3.21 2.66 -1.28
C HIS A 29 3.99 3.20 -2.48
N ASP A 30 4.48 2.31 -3.34
CA ASP A 30 5.31 2.69 -4.50
C ASP A 30 4.47 3.43 -5.53
N THR A 31 3.20 3.04 -5.68
CA THR A 31 2.23 3.74 -6.54
C THR A 31 2.01 5.17 -6.05
N VAL A 32 1.76 5.37 -4.75
CA VAL A 32 1.62 6.70 -4.15
C VAL A 32 2.89 7.53 -4.30
N ALA A 33 4.06 6.93 -4.06
CA ALA A 33 5.34 7.61 -4.24
C ALA A 33 5.54 8.07 -5.70
N GLY A 34 5.21 7.22 -6.67
CA GLY A 34 5.27 7.53 -8.09
C GLY A 34 4.28 8.63 -8.51
N ILE A 35 3.05 8.61 -7.98
CA ILE A 35 2.06 9.69 -8.19
C ILE A 35 2.61 11.02 -7.68
N LEU A 36 3.14 11.04 -6.45
CA LEU A 36 3.69 12.25 -5.84
C LEU A 36 4.87 12.81 -6.63
N ASP A 37 5.80 11.96 -7.05
CA ASP A 37 6.95 12.36 -7.87
C ASP A 37 6.50 12.93 -9.23
N ARG A 38 5.55 12.28 -9.91
CA ARG A 38 4.96 12.81 -11.15
C ARG A 38 4.29 14.15 -10.94
N MET A 39 3.40 14.27 -9.96
CA MET A 39 2.64 15.49 -9.72
C MET A 39 3.55 16.67 -9.37
N LYS A 40 4.63 16.46 -8.62
CA LYS A 40 5.64 17.49 -8.34
C LYS A 40 6.30 18.05 -9.61
N ARG A 41 6.38 17.25 -10.68
CA ARG A 41 6.97 17.64 -11.97
C ARG A 41 5.95 18.26 -12.92
N THR A 42 4.70 17.81 -12.87
CA THR A 42 3.67 18.19 -13.86
C THR A 42 2.69 19.26 -13.36
N VAL A 43 2.52 19.41 -12.04
CA VAL A 43 1.62 20.39 -11.44
C VAL A 43 2.43 21.59 -10.93
N PRO A 44 2.01 22.84 -11.21
CA PRO A 44 2.68 24.02 -10.67
C PRO A 44 2.78 23.97 -9.14
N ALA A 45 3.94 24.29 -8.59
CA ALA A 45 4.21 24.19 -7.14
C ALA A 45 3.20 24.98 -6.28
N ALA A 46 2.76 26.16 -6.76
CA ALA A 46 1.75 26.97 -6.08
C ALA A 46 0.33 26.36 -6.10
N LYS A 47 0.07 25.40 -7.01
CA LYS A 47 -1.22 24.70 -7.13
C LYS A 47 -1.24 23.40 -6.30
N LEU A 48 -0.10 22.72 -6.11
CA LEU A 48 -0.01 21.47 -5.34
C LEU A 48 -0.75 21.50 -3.98
N PRO A 49 -0.55 22.50 -3.09
CA PRO A 49 -1.23 22.51 -1.79
C PRO A 49 -2.73 22.88 -1.86
N LYS A 50 -3.23 23.25 -3.05
CA LYS A 50 -4.61 23.69 -3.28
C LYS A 50 -5.46 22.63 -4.01
N LEU A 51 -4.86 21.49 -4.36
CA LEU A 51 -5.58 20.43 -5.06
C LEU A 51 -6.68 19.84 -4.18
N THR A 52 -7.86 19.69 -4.74
CA THR A 52 -8.98 18.96 -4.14
C THR A 52 -8.85 17.45 -4.41
N ASN A 53 -9.55 16.61 -3.62
CA ASN A 53 -9.59 15.16 -3.85
C ASN A 53 -10.00 14.83 -5.30
N LYS A 54 -11.06 15.47 -5.80
CA LYS A 54 -11.54 15.27 -7.19
C LYS A 54 -10.51 15.65 -8.24
N GLU A 55 -9.78 16.75 -8.03
CA GLU A 55 -8.68 17.12 -8.94
C GLU A 55 -7.55 16.10 -8.89
N ILE A 56 -7.18 15.60 -7.71
CA ILE A 56 -6.16 14.54 -7.56
C ILE A 56 -6.62 13.29 -8.30
N GLU A 57 -7.86 12.84 -8.09
CA GLU A 57 -8.45 11.67 -8.75
C GLU A 57 -8.43 11.81 -10.27
N SER A 58 -8.73 13.00 -10.81
CA SER A 58 -8.70 13.25 -12.25
C SER A 58 -7.30 13.20 -12.87
N LEU A 59 -6.24 13.28 -12.05
CA LEU A 59 -4.84 13.21 -12.48
C LEU A 59 -4.23 11.80 -12.36
N LEU A 60 -4.99 10.84 -11.82
CA LEU A 60 -4.56 9.45 -11.70
C LEU A 60 -4.64 8.74 -13.05
N THR A 61 -3.63 7.94 -13.36
CA THR A 61 -3.71 7.04 -14.52
C THR A 61 -4.65 5.87 -14.23
N PRO A 62 -5.21 5.20 -15.25
CA PRO A 62 -6.06 4.03 -15.03
C PRO A 62 -5.41 2.94 -14.17
N THR A 63 -4.11 2.69 -14.37
CA THR A 63 -3.34 1.72 -13.60
C THR A 63 -3.20 2.12 -12.13
N GLU A 64 -2.87 3.37 -11.85
CA GLU A 64 -2.78 3.88 -10.47
C GLU A 64 -4.12 3.78 -9.75
N ARG A 65 -5.19 4.17 -10.44
CA ARG A 65 -6.56 4.09 -9.94
C ARG A 65 -6.95 2.67 -9.56
N HIS A 66 -6.58 1.70 -10.40
CA HIS A 66 -6.76 0.29 -10.12
C HIS A 66 -6.02 -0.13 -8.85
N VAL A 67 -4.71 0.15 -8.76
CA VAL A 67 -3.89 -0.24 -7.60
C VAL A 67 -4.41 0.38 -6.29
N LEU A 68 -4.74 1.66 -6.29
CA LEU A 68 -5.31 2.33 -5.11
C LEU A 68 -6.67 1.75 -4.72
N GLY A 69 -7.45 1.25 -5.67
CA GLY A 69 -8.76 0.66 -5.41
C GLY A 69 -8.74 -0.81 -4.96
N THR A 70 -7.67 -1.57 -5.22
CA THR A 70 -7.66 -3.04 -5.02
C THR A 70 -6.57 -3.54 -4.08
N GLU A 71 -5.42 -2.88 -3.99
CA GLU A 71 -4.23 -3.46 -3.34
C GLU A 71 -4.07 -3.07 -1.86
N HIS A 72 -5.04 -2.33 -1.28
CA HIS A 72 -5.00 -1.95 0.14
C HIS A 72 -5.25 -3.13 1.08
N ILE A 73 -6.18 -4.02 0.72
CA ILE A 73 -6.56 -5.19 1.52
C ILE A 73 -6.81 -6.35 0.56
N SER A 74 -5.89 -7.31 0.54
CA SER A 74 -5.96 -8.50 -0.31
C SER A 74 -5.87 -9.75 0.53
N PHE A 75 -6.72 -10.74 0.24
CA PHE A 75 -6.71 -12.05 0.90
C PHE A 75 -6.46 -13.15 -0.13
N ARG A 76 -5.46 -14.00 0.12
CA ARG A 76 -5.26 -15.25 -0.64
C ARG A 76 -5.68 -16.41 0.25
N VAL A 77 -6.69 -17.16 -0.18
CA VAL A 77 -7.24 -18.29 0.58
C VAL A 77 -7.36 -19.53 -0.30
N ASN A 78 -7.09 -20.70 0.28
CA ASN A 78 -7.19 -22.00 -0.40
C ASN A 78 -8.23 -22.93 0.27
N VAL A 79 -8.92 -22.43 1.28
CA VAL A 79 -9.98 -23.10 2.04
C VAL A 79 -11.10 -22.09 2.30
N PRO A 80 -12.33 -22.54 2.59
CA PRO A 80 -13.41 -21.65 2.99
C PRO A 80 -13.03 -20.83 4.24
N VAL A 81 -13.26 -19.51 4.20
CA VAL A 81 -13.01 -18.61 5.32
C VAL A 81 -14.18 -17.64 5.53
N THR A 82 -14.27 -17.10 6.74
CA THR A 82 -15.13 -15.95 7.05
C THR A 82 -14.27 -14.69 7.13
N ILE A 83 -14.64 -13.66 6.38
CA ILE A 83 -13.95 -12.35 6.38
C ILE A 83 -14.86 -11.34 7.08
N SER A 84 -14.37 -10.74 8.16
CA SER A 84 -15.06 -9.68 8.91
C SER A 84 -14.28 -8.37 8.76
N ILE A 85 -14.90 -7.34 8.19
CA ILE A 85 -14.29 -6.01 8.01
C ILE A 85 -14.84 -5.06 9.07
N VAL A 86 -13.97 -4.52 9.91
CA VAL A 86 -14.33 -3.46 10.86
C VAL A 86 -13.85 -2.13 10.28
N ARG A 87 -14.78 -1.21 10.03
CA ARG A 87 -14.48 0.13 9.53
C ARG A 87 -14.49 1.12 10.70
N GLY A 88 -13.51 2.02 10.74
CA GLY A 88 -13.48 3.18 11.63
C GLY A 88 -14.53 4.23 11.23
N PRO A 89 -14.44 5.47 11.73
CA PRO A 89 -15.39 6.53 11.38
C PRO A 89 -15.47 6.72 9.86
N GLU A 90 -16.66 7.03 9.37
CA GLU A 90 -16.85 7.28 7.94
C GLU A 90 -15.96 8.43 7.46
N PRO A 91 -15.28 8.26 6.31
CA PRO A 91 -14.55 9.35 5.71
C PRO A 91 -15.52 10.46 5.29
N LYS A 92 -15.03 11.71 5.25
CA LYS A 92 -15.84 12.88 4.85
C LYS A 92 -16.44 12.76 3.44
N GLU A 93 -15.72 12.06 2.57
CA GLU A 93 -16.14 11.74 1.21
C GLU A 93 -15.90 10.24 1.00
N ALA A 94 -16.84 9.57 0.31
CA ALA A 94 -16.65 8.17 -0.06
C ALA A 94 -15.47 8.07 -1.05
N PRO A 95 -14.53 7.12 -0.85
CA PRO A 95 -13.48 6.88 -1.82
C PRO A 95 -14.05 6.49 -3.18
N PHE A 96 -13.43 6.98 -4.26
CA PHE A 96 -13.88 6.73 -5.64
C PHE A 96 -14.11 5.23 -5.93
N TRP A 97 -13.27 4.36 -5.37
CA TRP A 97 -13.28 2.94 -5.66
C TRP A 97 -14.49 2.21 -5.07
N LEU A 98 -15.11 2.73 -4.01
CA LEU A 98 -16.33 2.11 -3.47
C LEU A 98 -17.49 2.29 -4.43
N THR A 99 -17.74 3.53 -4.86
CA THR A 99 -18.82 3.88 -5.78
C THR A 99 -18.71 3.13 -7.11
N GLU A 100 -17.50 2.99 -7.63
CA GLU A 100 -17.28 2.39 -8.95
C GLU A 100 -17.35 0.87 -8.97
N GLN A 101 -17.11 0.24 -7.82
CA GLN A 101 -17.26 -1.19 -7.64
C GLN A 101 -18.68 -1.58 -7.21
N GLY A 102 -19.61 -0.60 -7.10
CA GLY A 102 -21.03 -0.83 -6.81
C GLY A 102 -21.36 -1.05 -5.34
N PHE A 103 -20.57 -0.46 -4.43
CA PHE A 103 -20.82 -0.45 -2.98
C PHE A 103 -21.57 0.79 -2.51
#